data_AF-A0A1Y2F985-F1
#
_entry.id   AF-A0A1Y2F985-F1
#
_cell.length_a   1.000
_cell.length_b   1.000
_cell.length_c   1.000
_cell.angle_alpha   90.00
_cell.angle_beta   90.00
_cell.angle_gamma   90.00
#
_symmetry.space_group_name_H-M   'P 1'
#
loop_
_entity.id
_entity.type
_entity.pdbx_description
1 polymer ?
#
loop_
_entity_poly.entity_id
_entity_poly.type
_entity_poly.pdbx_seq_one_letter_code
_entity_poly.pdbx_strand_id
1 'polypeptide(L)'
;MHLSESYSRPVFVLGSRPLFFSVEEPLPQGYLTRDERQQLDAQEQTLLENNDLLPNPAAVLDTVMEIEEPPEPTHDLEPSETTSLLSRPGDSQSVREVTRAERRRRWEEAVTGQQLDTTWKYEAKLLYATSVPMVVTFMLQYSLQFASIFSLGRLGRDELAAASLASMTAAITMISVVQGLATSLDSLCSQSFGANQPFLLGLHLQRAMLLLLLCLVPIGTLWLYSEQLFLHFGQPAEIAILAAQYLQLLLIGAPAFALYIALSKFAASQGNFSISTYSLVLAAPLNAILNYVLVWHPELGIGFAGGPIAMSISYWTMFLSMVLFIRYGKARHAWHGFSKQAFTNWGPMLRLAGPGLLMCTTEWFAYECMAFSASLIGVVPLAAQAIGATSINLIYQVSFGASCCVAARVGTLLGAGLPKPARTATYVGVGASVLIGATSGLAILLLRFDWGRLFTDDGGVIRAAAKILPLCAFFNVFDCVQVLTSGVLRGQGRVHIGGWLNLAGYYLVAIPLGLLLCFTYGWGLAGLWTGMCIAIVLISGGQAYYVLSADWQQLVEMIQMRILASGEAAAHRHLA
;
A
#
# COMPACT_ATOMS: atom_id res chain seq x y z
N MET A 1 5.98 -18.09 -16.27
CA MET A 1 5.75 -16.68 -16.63
C MET A 1 6.64 -15.85 -15.71
N HIS A 2 7.84 -15.51 -16.21
CA HIS A 2 8.88 -14.78 -15.49
C HIS A 2 8.48 -13.32 -15.31
N LEU A 3 8.66 -12.78 -14.09
CA LEU A 3 8.94 -11.38 -13.70
C LEU A 3 8.38 -11.12 -12.28
N SER A 4 9.21 -11.37 -11.26
CA SER A 4 9.04 -10.74 -9.95
C SER A 4 10.44 -10.41 -9.41
N GLU A 5 11.04 -9.35 -9.93
CA GLU A 5 12.19 -8.69 -9.30
C GLU A 5 11.69 -7.99 -8.02
N SER A 6 11.58 -8.72 -6.91
CA SER A 6 11.28 -8.15 -5.60
C SER A 6 12.22 -8.75 -4.56
N TYR A 7 13.14 -7.92 -4.08
CA TYR A 7 14.06 -8.21 -2.99
C TYR A 7 13.32 -8.81 -1.78
N SER A 8 13.59 -10.07 -1.48
CA SER A 8 12.87 -10.88 -0.48
C SER A 8 13.84 -11.58 0.47
N ARG A 9 14.76 -10.83 1.09
CA ARG A 9 15.53 -11.38 2.21
C ARG A 9 15.21 -10.62 3.49
N PRO A 10 14.84 -11.33 4.55
CA PRO A 10 14.84 -10.76 5.88
C PRO A 10 16.26 -10.92 6.50
N VAL A 11 16.75 -9.85 7.15
CA VAL A 11 18.10 -9.72 7.74
C VAL A 11 18.31 -10.61 8.98
N PHE A 12 19.27 -11.53 8.97
CA PHE A 12 19.70 -12.22 10.20
C PHE A 12 20.75 -11.37 10.91
N VAL A 13 20.39 -10.69 12.00
CA VAL A 13 21.35 -10.00 12.88
C VAL A 13 21.69 -10.95 14.04
N LEU A 14 22.87 -11.56 13.98
CA LEU A 14 23.52 -12.18 15.14
C LEU A 14 24.76 -11.33 15.45
N GLY A 15 24.60 -10.35 16.34
CA GLY A 15 25.72 -9.49 16.75
C GLY A 15 25.33 -8.45 17.78
N SER A 16 25.50 -8.78 19.07
CA SER A 16 25.51 -7.90 20.24
C SER A 16 24.20 -7.19 20.65
N ARG A 17 23.20 -7.96 21.12
CA ARG A 17 22.14 -7.59 22.11
C ARG A 17 21.28 -8.82 22.44
N PRO A 18 20.62 -8.89 23.62
CA PRO A 18 20.36 -10.16 24.31
C PRO A 18 19.50 -11.14 23.50
N LEU A 19 20.04 -12.35 23.38
CA LEU A 19 19.47 -13.53 22.73
C LEU A 19 18.15 -13.93 23.39
N PHE A 20 17.04 -13.88 22.65
CA PHE A 20 15.79 -14.52 23.10
C PHE A 20 15.11 -15.40 22.05
N PHE A 21 15.68 -15.54 20.84
CA PHE A 21 15.29 -16.60 19.91
C PHE A 21 16.55 -17.19 19.26
N SER A 22 17.03 -18.30 19.80
CA SER A 22 17.89 -19.23 19.08
C SER A 22 17.05 -19.87 17.96
N VAL A 23 17.04 -19.26 16.78
CA VAL A 23 16.67 -20.01 15.57
C VAL A 23 17.94 -20.67 15.07
N GLU A 24 18.34 -21.74 15.77
CA GLU A 24 19.41 -22.65 15.34
C GLU A 24 18.97 -23.53 14.15
N GLU A 25 17.71 -23.46 13.74
CA GLU A 25 17.23 -24.17 12.56
C GLU A 25 17.38 -23.32 11.29
N PRO A 26 18.23 -23.72 10.33
CA PRO A 26 18.11 -23.19 8.98
C PRO A 26 16.67 -23.46 8.51
N LEU A 27 15.98 -22.43 8.02
CA LEU A 27 14.65 -22.56 7.41
C LEU A 27 14.59 -23.85 6.57
N PRO A 28 13.64 -24.77 6.84
CA PRO A 28 13.59 -26.07 6.17
C PRO A 28 13.83 -25.97 4.67
N GLN A 29 14.66 -26.86 4.13
CA GLN A 29 15.27 -26.78 2.79
C GLN A 29 14.28 -26.78 1.59
N GLY A 30 12.96 -26.61 1.78
CA GLY A 30 11.91 -26.66 0.76
C GLY A 30 11.16 -25.36 0.42
N TYR A 31 11.49 -24.19 1.00
CA TYR A 31 10.61 -23.00 0.90
C TYR A 31 10.80 -22.07 -0.30
N LEU A 32 12.00 -22.01 -0.87
CA LEU A 32 12.28 -21.22 -2.07
C LEU A 32 12.40 -22.18 -3.24
N THR A 33 11.70 -21.89 -4.34
CA THR A 33 11.94 -22.62 -5.58
C THR A 33 13.40 -22.43 -6.00
N ARG A 34 13.96 -23.36 -6.79
CA ARG A 34 15.36 -23.28 -7.21
C ARG A 34 15.67 -21.94 -7.91
N ASP A 35 14.74 -21.47 -8.74
CA ASP A 35 14.84 -20.20 -9.46
C ASP A 35 14.88 -18.99 -8.50
N GLU A 36 14.10 -19.03 -7.42
CA GLU A 36 14.10 -17.96 -6.41
C GLU A 36 15.39 -17.91 -5.62
N ARG A 37 15.97 -19.07 -5.27
CA ARG A 37 17.29 -19.10 -4.62
C ARG A 37 18.35 -18.51 -5.53
N GLN A 38 18.31 -18.81 -6.83
CA GLN A 38 19.25 -18.27 -7.79
C GLN A 38 19.08 -16.75 -7.98
N GLN A 39 17.85 -16.24 -8.02
CA GLN A 39 17.59 -14.80 -8.10
C GLN A 39 18.06 -14.05 -6.85
N LEU A 40 17.85 -14.63 -5.66
CA LEU A 40 18.33 -14.07 -4.40
C LEU A 40 19.85 -14.04 -4.35
N ASP A 41 20.50 -15.17 -4.65
CA ASP A 41 21.96 -15.29 -4.69
C ASP A 41 22.55 -14.27 -5.69
N ALA A 42 21.91 -14.08 -6.85
CA ALA A 42 22.34 -13.12 -7.86
C ALA A 42 22.20 -11.67 -7.39
N GLN A 43 21.11 -11.32 -6.71
CA GLN A 43 20.92 -9.96 -6.17
C GLN A 43 21.88 -9.64 -5.02
N GLU A 44 22.10 -10.59 -4.10
CA GLU A 44 23.12 -10.45 -3.04
C GLU A 44 24.50 -10.26 -3.65
N GLN A 45 24.84 -11.07 -4.66
CA GLN A 45 26.08 -10.92 -5.39
C GLN A 45 26.20 -9.55 -6.04
N THR A 46 25.16 -9.08 -6.74
CA THR A 46 25.16 -7.77 -7.40
C THR A 46 25.32 -6.63 -6.38
N LEU A 47 24.68 -6.72 -5.21
CA LEU A 47 24.79 -5.67 -4.18
C LEU A 47 26.15 -5.68 -3.49
N LEU A 48 26.71 -6.85 -3.20
CA LEU A 48 28.08 -6.96 -2.68
C LEU A 48 29.10 -6.50 -3.72
N GLU A 49 28.91 -6.87 -4.98
CA GLU A 49 29.75 -6.43 -6.11
C GLU A 49 29.71 -4.91 -6.29
N ASN A 50 28.52 -4.31 -6.28
CA ASN A 50 28.36 -2.86 -6.39
C ASN A 50 28.95 -2.08 -5.21
N ASN A 51 29.24 -2.74 -4.10
CA ASN A 51 29.86 -2.14 -2.92
C ASN A 51 31.31 -2.64 -2.69
N ASP A 52 31.87 -3.41 -3.63
CA ASP A 52 33.22 -4.02 -3.53
C ASP A 52 33.41 -4.93 -2.29
N LEU A 53 32.34 -5.62 -1.86
CA LEU A 53 32.29 -6.47 -0.66
C LEU A 53 32.24 -7.98 -0.97
N LEU A 54 32.52 -8.40 -2.21
CA LEU A 54 32.52 -9.81 -2.57
C LEU A 54 33.62 -10.59 -1.81
N PRO A 55 33.37 -11.88 -1.47
CA PRO A 55 34.41 -12.73 -0.88
C PRO A 55 35.60 -12.86 -1.83
N ASN A 56 36.81 -12.80 -1.28
CA ASN A 56 38.02 -13.05 -2.04
C ASN A 56 38.05 -14.53 -2.49
N PRO A 57 38.13 -14.84 -3.80
CA PRO A 57 38.15 -16.21 -4.29
C PRO A 57 39.24 -17.08 -3.67
N ALA A 58 40.41 -16.50 -3.35
CA ALA A 58 41.51 -17.22 -2.72
C ALA A 58 41.17 -17.65 -1.29
N ALA A 59 40.58 -16.75 -0.50
CA ALA A 59 40.18 -17.04 0.88
C ALA A 59 39.08 -18.12 0.94
N VAL A 60 38.14 -18.11 -0.01
CA VAL A 60 37.12 -19.16 -0.11
C VAL A 60 37.74 -20.52 -0.42
N LEU A 61 38.76 -20.56 -1.29
CA LEU A 61 39.45 -21.79 -1.66
C LEU A 61 40.22 -22.36 -0.46
N ASP A 62 40.91 -21.50 0.31
CA ASP A 62 41.62 -21.89 1.52
C ASP A 62 40.67 -22.51 2.55
N THR A 63 39.50 -21.91 2.78
CA THR A 63 38.48 -22.46 3.70
C THR A 63 37.93 -23.81 3.22
N VAL A 64 37.74 -23.99 1.91
CA VAL A 64 37.31 -25.29 1.35
C VAL A 64 38.39 -26.36 1.58
N MET A 65 39.66 -25.98 1.37
CA MET A 65 40.80 -26.88 1.57
C MET A 65 41.00 -27.27 3.04
N GLU A 66 40.71 -26.39 4.00
CA GLU A 66 40.69 -26.72 5.43
C GLU A 66 39.56 -27.70 5.80
N ILE A 67 38.39 -27.59 5.17
CA ILE A 67 37.25 -28.47 5.43
C ILE A 67 37.44 -29.85 4.78
N GLU A 68 38.12 -29.91 3.64
CA GLU A 68 38.45 -31.13 2.90
C GLU A 68 39.73 -31.82 3.41
N GLU A 69 40.19 -31.55 4.64
CA GLU A 69 41.32 -32.26 5.25
C GLU A 69 41.17 -33.77 5.04
N PRO A 70 42.19 -34.45 4.47
CA PRO A 70 42.09 -35.86 4.19
C PRO A 70 41.86 -36.62 5.50
N PRO A 71 40.95 -37.61 5.53
CA PRO A 71 40.73 -38.39 6.75
C PRO A 71 42.06 -38.95 7.23
N GLU A 72 42.32 -38.90 8.55
CA GLU A 72 43.43 -39.62 9.16
C GLU A 72 43.46 -41.06 8.60
N PRO A 73 44.64 -41.61 8.26
CA PRO A 73 44.73 -42.91 7.61
C PRO A 73 44.18 -43.98 8.55
N THR A 74 42.91 -44.33 8.39
CA THR A 74 42.34 -45.55 8.96
C THR A 74 43.00 -46.72 8.25
N HIS A 75 43.74 -47.53 9.00
CA HIS A 75 44.65 -48.56 8.52
C HIS A 75 44.01 -49.76 7.78
N ASP A 76 42.73 -49.70 7.39
CA ASP A 76 41.94 -50.91 7.07
C ASP A 76 41.26 -50.94 5.67
N LEU A 77 41.69 -50.15 4.69
CA LEU A 77 41.14 -50.25 3.33
C LEU A 77 42.23 -50.35 2.26
N GLU A 78 42.38 -51.54 1.69
CA GLU A 78 43.18 -51.76 0.48
C GLU A 78 42.54 -51.04 -0.72
N PRO A 79 43.32 -50.29 -1.52
CA PRO A 79 42.79 -49.55 -2.67
C PRO A 79 42.32 -50.50 -3.79
N SER A 80 41.06 -50.39 -4.21
CA SER A 80 40.49 -51.12 -5.36
C SER A 80 40.52 -50.29 -6.66
N GLU A 81 40.24 -50.92 -7.81
CA GLU A 81 40.15 -50.29 -9.15
C GLU A 81 39.13 -49.14 -9.26
N THR A 82 38.25 -48.96 -8.27
CA THR A 82 37.31 -47.84 -8.19
C THR A 82 37.81 -46.66 -7.35
N THR A 83 39.01 -46.78 -6.76
CA THR A 83 39.61 -45.73 -5.93
C THR A 83 40.19 -44.66 -6.83
N SER A 84 39.61 -43.45 -6.78
CA SER A 84 40.01 -42.36 -7.65
C SER A 84 41.41 -41.86 -7.28
N LEU A 85 42.38 -41.98 -8.20
CA LEU A 85 43.79 -41.57 -8.03
C LEU A 85 44.04 -40.05 -8.13
N LEU A 86 43.03 -39.29 -8.53
CA LEU A 86 43.04 -37.83 -8.51
C LEU A 86 41.98 -37.41 -7.50
N SER A 87 42.35 -36.68 -6.46
CA SER A 87 41.40 -35.85 -5.74
C SER A 87 40.70 -35.00 -6.81
N ARG A 88 39.41 -35.22 -7.01
CA ARG A 88 38.61 -34.31 -7.83
C ARG A 88 38.83 -32.93 -7.20
N PRO A 89 39.31 -31.92 -7.96
CA PRO A 89 39.56 -30.61 -7.39
C PRO A 89 38.23 -30.07 -6.86
N GLY A 90 38.06 -30.08 -5.53
CA GLY A 90 36.90 -29.63 -4.75
C GLY A 90 35.55 -30.07 -5.31
N ASP A 91 34.75 -30.83 -4.56
CA ASP A 91 33.36 -31.06 -4.94
C ASP A 91 32.74 -29.70 -5.34
N SER A 92 32.30 -29.54 -6.59
CA SER A 92 31.74 -28.25 -7.05
C SER A 92 30.58 -27.76 -6.15
N GLN A 93 30.06 -28.66 -5.34
CA GLN A 93 29.09 -28.44 -4.29
C GLN A 93 29.70 -27.89 -2.98
N SER A 94 30.84 -28.40 -2.48
CA SER A 94 31.53 -27.90 -1.27
C SER A 94 31.98 -26.45 -1.46
N VAL A 95 32.63 -26.16 -2.59
CA VAL A 95 33.03 -24.79 -2.97
C VAL A 95 31.81 -23.87 -3.06
N ARG A 96 30.70 -24.33 -3.65
CA ARG A 96 29.46 -23.52 -3.74
C ARG A 96 28.82 -23.24 -2.39
N GLU A 97 28.85 -24.21 -1.48
CA GLU A 97 28.30 -24.08 -0.13
C GLU A 97 29.14 -23.13 0.73
N VAL A 98 30.47 -23.28 0.72
CA VAL A 98 31.39 -22.37 1.42
C VAL A 98 31.31 -20.96 0.83
N THR A 99 31.29 -20.81 -0.51
CA THR A 99 31.10 -19.50 -1.16
C THR A 99 29.79 -18.84 -0.76
N ARG A 100 28.71 -19.63 -0.56
CA ARG A 100 27.42 -19.11 -0.09
C ARG A 100 27.45 -18.70 1.37
N ALA A 101 28.06 -19.51 2.24
CA ALA A 101 28.21 -19.21 3.66
C ALA A 101 29.05 -17.94 3.85
N GLU A 102 30.18 -17.82 3.15
CA GLU A 102 31.06 -16.65 3.25
C GLU A 102 30.42 -15.38 2.68
N ARG A 103 29.66 -15.49 1.57
CA ARG A 103 28.82 -14.38 1.08
C ARG A 103 27.81 -13.94 2.11
N ARG A 104 27.14 -14.89 2.78
CA ARG A 104 26.14 -14.59 3.81
C ARG A 104 26.80 -13.86 4.99
N ARG A 105 27.95 -14.32 5.46
CA ARG A 105 28.72 -13.65 6.50
C ARG A 105 29.10 -12.23 6.10
N ARG A 106 29.68 -12.04 4.91
CA ARG A 106 30.02 -10.71 4.36
C ARG A 106 28.81 -9.79 4.25
N TRP A 107 27.67 -10.33 3.83
CA TRP A 107 26.40 -9.61 3.79
C TRP A 107 25.97 -9.14 5.18
N GLU A 108 26.03 -10.02 6.18
CA GLU A 108 25.68 -9.70 7.57
C GLU A 108 26.63 -8.65 8.17
N GLU A 109 27.93 -8.77 7.92
CA GLU A 109 28.94 -7.78 8.30
C GLU A 109 28.69 -6.42 7.62
N ALA A 110 28.33 -6.42 6.34
CA ALA A 110 28.03 -5.22 5.57
C ALA A 110 26.76 -4.49 6.05
N VAL A 111 25.71 -5.25 6.42
CA VAL A 111 24.49 -4.70 7.03
C VAL A 111 24.82 -4.12 8.42
N THR A 112 25.55 -4.87 9.24
CA THR A 112 25.91 -4.45 10.61
C THR A 112 26.80 -3.21 10.59
N GLY A 113 27.74 -3.15 9.65
CA GLY A 113 28.61 -1.99 9.43
C GLY A 113 27.96 -0.82 8.70
N GLN A 114 26.69 -0.93 8.28
CA GLN A 114 26.00 0.06 7.44
C GLN A 114 26.79 0.42 6.17
N GLN A 115 27.50 -0.56 5.60
CA GLN A 115 28.39 -0.39 4.44
C GLN A 115 27.67 -0.57 3.10
N LEU A 116 26.43 -1.02 3.10
CA LEU A 116 25.64 -1.21 1.88
C LEU A 116 25.04 0.10 1.40
N ASP A 117 25.49 0.56 0.23
CA ASP A 117 24.89 1.65 -0.52
C ASP A 117 24.12 1.11 -1.75
N THR A 118 23.10 1.88 -2.16
CA THR A 118 22.25 1.57 -3.31
C THR A 118 22.29 2.71 -4.33
N THR A 119 22.27 2.38 -5.61
CA THR A 119 22.27 3.37 -6.70
C THR A 119 20.86 3.85 -7.03
N TRP A 120 20.71 5.12 -7.40
CA TRP A 120 19.44 5.70 -7.85
C TRP A 120 18.78 4.92 -9.01
N LYS A 121 19.58 4.38 -9.94
CA LYS A 121 19.10 3.57 -11.07
C LYS A 121 18.41 2.29 -10.59
N TYR A 122 18.99 1.63 -9.60
CA TYR A 122 18.46 0.39 -9.04
C TYR A 122 17.14 0.65 -8.33
N GLU A 123 17.10 1.64 -7.42
CA GLU A 123 15.87 2.01 -6.72
C GLU A 123 14.79 2.49 -7.69
N ALA A 124 15.14 3.23 -8.75
CA ALA A 124 14.17 3.67 -9.76
C ALA A 124 13.55 2.49 -10.51
N LYS A 125 14.37 1.53 -10.95
CA LYS A 125 13.90 0.32 -11.64
C LYS A 125 13.01 -0.51 -10.71
N LEU A 126 13.43 -0.71 -9.45
CA LEU A 126 12.68 -1.48 -8.46
C LEU A 126 11.34 -0.82 -8.12
N LEU A 127 11.33 0.48 -7.82
CA LEU A 127 10.11 1.23 -7.52
C LEU A 127 9.15 1.24 -8.71
N TYR A 128 9.66 1.39 -9.94
CA TYR A 128 8.84 1.29 -11.14
C TYR A 128 8.21 -0.10 -11.29
N ALA A 129 9.02 -1.16 -11.22
CA ALA A 129 8.56 -2.54 -11.39
C ALA A 129 7.52 -2.96 -10.33
N THR A 130 7.67 -2.47 -9.09
CA THR A 130 6.74 -2.77 -7.99
C THR A 130 5.49 -1.89 -8.01
N SER A 131 5.59 -0.65 -8.48
CA SER A 131 4.45 0.28 -8.56
C SER A 131 3.45 -0.11 -9.63
N VAL A 132 3.89 -0.64 -10.78
CA VAL A 132 2.99 -0.99 -11.90
C VAL A 132 1.86 -1.95 -11.47
N PRO A 133 2.12 -3.10 -10.82
CA PRO A 133 1.06 -3.97 -10.30
C PRO A 133 0.15 -3.27 -9.29
N MET A 134 0.68 -2.42 -8.41
CA MET A 134 -0.14 -1.67 -7.45
C MET A 134 -1.06 -0.66 -8.11
N VAL A 135 -0.56 0.07 -9.11
CA VAL A 135 -1.40 1.00 -9.89
C VAL A 135 -2.53 0.24 -10.58
N VAL A 136 -2.23 -0.89 -11.23
CA VAL A 136 -3.27 -1.74 -11.85
C VAL A 136 -4.28 -2.22 -10.80
N THR A 137 -3.81 -2.57 -9.60
CA THR A 137 -4.69 -2.99 -8.49
C THR A 137 -5.66 -1.89 -8.11
N PHE A 138 -5.20 -0.67 -7.85
CA PHE A 138 -6.09 0.43 -7.48
C PHE A 138 -7.05 0.82 -8.62
N MET A 139 -6.59 0.76 -9.88
CA MET A 139 -7.46 0.99 -11.04
C MET A 139 -8.55 -0.06 -11.18
N LEU A 140 -8.22 -1.34 -11.03
CA LEU A 140 -9.21 -2.42 -11.01
C LEU A 140 -10.14 -2.32 -9.80
N GLN A 141 -9.66 -1.80 -8.68
CA GLN A 141 -10.50 -1.62 -7.48
C GLN A 141 -11.54 -0.55 -7.74
N TYR A 142 -11.13 0.56 -8.38
CA TYR A 142 -12.01 1.64 -8.77
C TYR A 142 -13.03 1.21 -9.83
N SER A 143 -12.66 0.30 -10.74
CA SER A 143 -13.58 -0.18 -11.78
C SER A 143 -14.77 -0.96 -11.22
N LEU A 144 -14.64 -1.62 -10.05
CA LEU A 144 -15.76 -2.25 -9.35
C LEU A 144 -16.85 -1.25 -8.98
N GLN A 145 -16.44 -0.11 -8.41
CA GLN A 145 -17.35 0.96 -8.02
C GLN A 145 -18.04 1.55 -9.27
N PHE A 146 -17.25 1.80 -10.31
CA PHE A 146 -17.75 2.33 -11.57
C PHE A 146 -18.77 1.39 -12.21
N ALA A 147 -18.47 0.09 -12.29
CA ALA A 147 -19.38 -0.91 -12.87
C ALA A 147 -20.72 -0.96 -12.13
N SER A 148 -20.70 -0.95 -10.79
CA SER A 148 -21.92 -0.95 -10.00
C SER A 148 -22.75 0.32 -10.16
N ILE A 149 -22.14 1.52 -10.14
CA ILE A 149 -22.87 2.78 -10.36
C ILE A 149 -23.44 2.82 -11.78
N PHE A 150 -22.66 2.40 -12.78
CA PHE A 150 -23.11 2.32 -14.16
C PHE A 150 -24.32 1.39 -14.32
N SER A 151 -24.28 0.23 -13.66
CA SER A 151 -25.37 -0.74 -13.75
C SER A 151 -26.68 -0.24 -13.13
N LEU A 152 -26.58 0.40 -11.96
CA LEU A 152 -27.73 0.98 -11.28
C LEU A 152 -28.27 2.23 -12.01
N GLY A 153 -27.39 3.00 -12.65
CA GLY A 153 -27.80 4.19 -13.42
C GLY A 153 -28.68 3.91 -14.63
N ARG A 154 -28.69 2.67 -15.13
CA ARG A 154 -29.59 2.24 -16.21
C ARG A 154 -31.00 1.87 -15.74
N LEU A 155 -31.21 1.70 -14.44
CA LEU A 155 -32.53 1.41 -13.88
C LEU A 155 -33.41 2.67 -13.86
N GLY A 156 -32.82 3.81 -13.51
CA GLY A 156 -33.53 5.09 -13.46
C GLY A 156 -32.71 6.19 -12.79
N ARG A 157 -33.30 7.38 -12.73
CA ARG A 157 -32.65 8.58 -12.18
C ARG A 157 -32.56 8.52 -10.66
N ASP A 158 -33.59 8.00 -10.01
CA ASP A 158 -33.67 7.94 -8.54
C ASP A 158 -32.74 6.87 -7.98
N GLU A 159 -32.62 5.74 -8.68
CA GLU A 159 -31.65 4.67 -8.40
C GLU A 159 -30.21 5.19 -8.53
N LEU A 160 -29.91 5.96 -9.58
CA LEU A 160 -28.59 6.55 -9.75
C LEU A 160 -28.25 7.52 -8.61
N ALA A 161 -29.20 8.39 -8.25
CA ALA A 161 -29.04 9.36 -7.17
C ALA A 161 -28.82 8.65 -5.83
N ALA A 162 -29.64 7.64 -5.53
CA ALA A 162 -29.53 6.83 -4.31
C ALA A 162 -28.21 6.06 -4.24
N ALA A 163 -27.81 5.39 -5.34
CA ALA A 163 -26.54 4.68 -5.42
C ALA A 163 -25.33 5.62 -5.25
N SER A 164 -25.40 6.81 -5.84
CA SER A 164 -24.34 7.82 -5.72
C SER A 164 -24.23 8.34 -4.28
N LEU A 165 -25.36 8.68 -3.65
CA LEU A 165 -25.42 9.13 -2.25
C LEU A 165 -24.89 8.06 -1.29
N ALA A 166 -25.29 6.80 -1.49
CA ALA A 166 -24.81 5.67 -0.70
C ALA A 166 -23.32 5.41 -0.92
N SER A 167 -22.85 5.46 -2.17
CA SER A 167 -21.43 5.28 -2.51
C SER A 167 -20.55 6.36 -1.88
N MET A 168 -20.98 7.62 -1.93
CA MET A 168 -20.29 8.75 -1.31
C MET A 168 -20.23 8.59 0.21
N THR A 169 -21.36 8.21 0.82
CA THR A 169 -21.43 7.89 2.26
C THR A 169 -20.48 6.75 2.62
N ALA A 170 -20.42 5.69 1.81
CA ALA A 170 -19.53 4.56 2.03
C ALA A 170 -18.05 4.93 1.85
N ALA A 171 -17.72 5.77 0.87
CA ALA A 171 -16.37 6.25 0.60
C ALA A 171 -15.81 7.00 1.82
N ILE A 172 -16.60 7.91 2.41
CA ILE A 172 -16.20 8.68 3.59
C ILE A 172 -16.19 7.79 4.84
N THR A 173 -17.30 7.13 5.16
CA THR A 173 -17.48 6.50 6.48
C THR A 173 -16.78 5.14 6.62
N MET A 174 -16.56 4.42 5.51
CA MET A 174 -15.95 3.07 5.54
C MET A 174 -14.62 3.02 4.80
N ILE A 175 -14.59 3.36 3.51
CA ILE A 175 -13.38 3.14 2.69
C ILE A 175 -12.22 3.99 3.21
N SER A 176 -12.42 5.29 3.40
CA SER A 176 -11.37 6.19 3.89
C SER A 176 -10.89 5.83 5.31
N VAL A 177 -11.81 5.35 6.17
CA VAL A 177 -11.51 4.92 7.54
C VAL A 177 -10.66 3.64 7.53
N VAL A 178 -11.11 2.62 6.80
CA VAL A 178 -10.39 1.34 6.66
C VAL A 178 -9.01 1.58 6.05
N GLN A 179 -8.93 2.38 4.99
CA GLN A 179 -7.67 2.67 4.30
C GLN A 179 -6.72 3.46 5.20
N GLY A 180 -7.22 4.48 5.89
CA GLY A 180 -6.47 5.31 6.82
C GLY A 180 -5.90 4.51 8.00
N LEU A 181 -6.72 3.67 8.65
CA LEU A 181 -6.26 2.80 9.75
C LEU A 181 -5.27 1.75 9.26
N ALA A 182 -5.52 1.14 8.10
CA ALA A 182 -4.63 0.12 7.53
C ALA A 182 -3.25 0.68 7.14
N THR A 183 -3.10 1.99 6.96
CA THR A 183 -1.78 2.60 6.70
C THR A 183 -0.75 2.33 7.80
N SER A 184 -1.16 2.00 9.03
CA SER A 184 -0.20 1.60 10.08
C SER A 184 0.59 0.34 9.71
N LEU A 185 0.01 -0.54 8.88
CA LEU A 185 0.69 -1.74 8.37
C LEU A 185 1.81 -1.38 7.39
N ASP A 186 1.70 -0.25 6.66
CA ASP A 186 2.77 0.22 5.78
C ASP A 186 4.06 0.50 6.58
N SER A 187 3.96 0.87 7.85
CA SER A 187 5.11 1.00 8.77
C SER A 187 5.44 -0.31 9.46
N LEU A 188 4.48 -0.88 10.20
CA LEU A 188 4.76 -1.97 11.15
C LEU A 188 5.18 -3.26 10.45
N CYS A 189 4.49 -3.63 9.36
CA CYS A 189 4.80 -4.86 8.64
C CYS A 189 6.08 -4.74 7.83
N SER A 190 6.31 -3.61 7.14
CA SER A 190 7.54 -3.40 6.36
C SER A 190 8.78 -3.30 7.25
N GLN A 191 8.70 -2.59 8.38
CA GLN A 191 9.80 -2.49 9.34
C GLN A 191 10.09 -3.84 9.98
N SER A 192 9.06 -4.61 10.36
CA SER A 192 9.25 -5.97 10.89
C SER A 192 9.81 -6.93 9.83
N PHE A 193 9.41 -6.77 8.57
CA PHE A 193 9.97 -7.55 7.45
C PHE A 193 11.46 -7.24 7.26
N GLY A 194 11.83 -5.96 7.24
CA GLY A 194 13.21 -5.50 7.15
C GLY A 194 14.08 -6.00 8.31
N ALA A 195 13.54 -6.01 9.52
CA ALA A 195 14.21 -6.50 10.72
C ALA A 195 14.19 -8.03 10.89
N ASN A 196 13.66 -8.78 9.91
CA ASN A 196 13.50 -10.24 9.98
C ASN A 196 12.76 -10.76 11.19
N GLN A 197 11.63 -10.13 11.49
CA GLN A 197 10.72 -10.57 12.53
C GLN A 197 9.41 -11.05 11.87
N PRO A 198 9.41 -12.20 11.15
CA PRO A 198 8.21 -12.71 10.48
C PRO A 198 7.10 -13.04 11.48
N PHE A 199 7.46 -13.43 12.70
CA PHE A 199 6.50 -13.59 13.79
C PHE A 199 5.73 -12.29 14.08
N LEU A 200 6.48 -11.21 14.33
CA LEU A 200 5.92 -9.91 14.65
C LEU A 200 5.09 -9.34 13.49
N LEU A 201 5.52 -9.58 12.25
CA LEU A 201 4.80 -9.20 11.03
C LEU A 201 3.39 -9.80 11.00
N GLY A 202 3.26 -11.12 11.16
CA GLY A 202 1.96 -11.79 11.20
C GLY A 202 1.09 -11.35 12.40
N LEU A 203 1.72 -11.03 13.53
CA LEU A 203 1.03 -10.52 14.71
C LEU A 203 0.44 -9.12 14.48
N HIS A 204 1.18 -8.24 13.79
CA HIS A 204 0.68 -6.93 13.39
C HIS A 204 -0.51 -7.02 12.43
N LEU A 205 -0.47 -7.95 11.47
CA LEU A 205 -1.62 -8.23 10.61
C LEU A 205 -2.86 -8.62 11.42
N GLN A 206 -2.73 -9.54 12.38
CA GLN A 206 -3.86 -9.97 13.21
C GLN A 206 -4.44 -8.83 14.05
N ARG A 207 -3.58 -8.01 14.66
CA ARG A 207 -4.00 -6.81 15.39
C ARG A 207 -4.77 -5.84 14.49
N ALA A 208 -4.27 -5.58 13.28
CA ALA A 208 -4.93 -4.69 12.35
C ALA A 208 -6.27 -5.24 11.86
N MET A 209 -6.36 -6.54 11.56
CA MET A 209 -7.64 -7.17 11.22
C MET A 209 -8.68 -7.00 12.34
N LEU A 210 -8.29 -7.21 13.59
CA LEU A 210 -9.17 -6.99 14.74
C LEU A 210 -9.57 -5.53 14.90
N LEU A 211 -8.62 -4.58 14.76
CA LEU A 211 -8.91 -3.15 14.82
C LEU A 211 -9.90 -2.72 13.74
N LEU A 212 -9.67 -3.17 12.49
CA LEU A 212 -10.54 -2.81 11.37
C LEU A 212 -11.95 -3.38 11.55
N LEU A 213 -12.08 -4.65 11.97
CA LEU A 213 -13.38 -5.26 12.27
C LEU A 213 -14.09 -4.54 13.43
N LEU A 214 -13.35 -4.12 14.47
CA LEU A 214 -13.91 -3.35 15.58
C LEU A 214 -14.43 -1.98 15.11
N CYS A 215 -13.70 -1.29 14.24
CA CYS A 215 -14.14 -0.03 13.65
C CYS A 215 -15.35 -0.18 12.71
N LEU A 216 -15.57 -1.35 12.12
CA LEU A 216 -16.79 -1.62 11.35
C LEU A 216 -18.05 -1.70 12.21
N VAL A 217 -17.95 -1.92 13.53
CA VAL A 217 -19.14 -1.95 14.41
C VAL A 217 -19.87 -0.60 14.43
N PRO A 218 -19.23 0.54 14.79
CA PRO A 218 -19.91 1.84 14.74
C PRO A 218 -20.33 2.23 13.31
N ILE A 219 -19.53 1.91 12.29
CA ILE A 219 -19.89 2.17 10.88
C ILE A 219 -21.15 1.38 10.49
N GLY A 220 -21.20 0.10 10.85
CA GLY A 220 -22.35 -0.76 10.59
C GLY A 220 -23.60 -0.26 11.30
N THR A 221 -23.48 0.19 12.56
CA THR A 221 -24.63 0.81 13.25
C THR A 221 -25.12 2.06 12.53
N LEU A 222 -24.22 2.92 12.05
CA LEU A 222 -24.58 4.11 11.27
C LEU A 222 -25.33 3.73 9.99
N TRP A 223 -24.87 2.69 9.29
CA TRP A 223 -25.48 2.23 8.04
C TRP A 223 -26.84 1.56 8.23
N LEU A 224 -27.05 0.87 9.36
CA LEU A 224 -28.36 0.31 9.70
C LEU A 224 -29.43 1.41 9.90
N TYR A 225 -29.03 2.56 10.45
CA TYR A 225 -29.90 3.74 10.64
C TYR A 225 -29.74 4.81 9.54
N SER A 226 -29.21 4.43 8.37
CA SER A 226 -28.90 5.39 7.31
C SER A 226 -30.15 6.03 6.68
N GLU A 227 -31.29 5.35 6.67
CA GLU A 227 -32.55 5.93 6.18
C GLU A 227 -32.94 7.16 7.00
N GLN A 228 -32.96 7.03 8.33
CA GLN A 228 -33.29 8.13 9.23
C GLN A 228 -32.26 9.25 9.14
N LEU A 229 -30.98 8.89 8.94
CA LEU A 229 -29.90 9.84 8.71
C LEU A 229 -30.14 10.67 7.45
N PHE A 230 -30.46 10.04 6.33
CA PHE A 230 -30.71 10.75 5.07
C PHE A 230 -31.99 11.60 5.13
N LEU A 231 -33.05 11.10 5.76
CA LEU A 231 -34.26 11.87 6.01
C LEU A 231 -33.98 13.11 6.89
N HIS A 232 -33.13 12.97 7.91
CA HIS A 232 -32.72 14.08 8.77
C HIS A 232 -31.95 15.16 7.99
N PHE A 233 -31.14 14.76 7.02
CA PHE A 233 -30.47 15.68 6.09
C PHE A 233 -31.37 16.22 4.97
N GLY A 234 -32.68 15.94 5.02
CA GLY A 234 -33.67 16.48 4.09
C GLY A 234 -33.69 15.80 2.72
N GLN A 235 -33.15 14.59 2.60
CA GLN A 235 -33.25 13.81 1.36
C GLN A 235 -34.69 13.34 1.12
N PRO A 236 -35.15 13.26 -0.14
CA PRO A 236 -36.45 12.68 -0.47
C PRO A 236 -36.56 11.24 0.06
N ALA A 237 -37.74 10.87 0.58
CA ALA A 237 -37.95 9.59 1.23
C ALA A 237 -37.60 8.38 0.34
N GLU A 238 -37.96 8.44 -0.95
CA GLU A 238 -37.66 7.37 -1.91
C GLU A 238 -36.15 7.17 -2.11
N ILE A 239 -35.39 8.26 -2.25
CA ILE A 239 -33.92 8.23 -2.38
C ILE A 239 -33.29 7.75 -1.06
N ALA A 240 -33.80 8.20 0.08
CA ALA A 240 -33.31 7.81 1.40
C ALA A 240 -33.47 6.30 1.64
N ILE A 241 -34.62 5.72 1.30
CA ILE A 241 -34.89 4.28 1.42
C ILE A 241 -33.94 3.49 0.52
N LEU A 242 -33.80 3.86 -0.75
CA LEU A 242 -32.91 3.18 -1.70
C LEU A 242 -31.44 3.29 -1.26
N ALA A 243 -30.99 4.48 -0.87
CA ALA A 243 -29.61 4.69 -0.42
C ALA A 243 -29.32 3.88 0.87
N ALA A 244 -30.29 3.79 1.78
CA ALA A 244 -30.17 2.97 2.97
C ALA A 244 -30.11 1.48 2.64
N GLN A 245 -30.98 1.00 1.74
CA GLN A 245 -30.95 -0.38 1.25
C GLN A 245 -29.57 -0.72 0.66
N TYR A 246 -28.98 0.21 -0.12
CA TYR A 246 -27.65 0.04 -0.68
C TYR A 246 -26.58 -0.15 0.40
N LEU A 247 -26.54 0.75 1.40
CA LEU A 247 -25.57 0.68 2.50
C LEU A 247 -25.74 -0.59 3.34
N GLN A 248 -26.98 -0.95 3.67
CA GLN A 248 -27.28 -2.15 4.45
C GLN A 248 -26.86 -3.44 3.74
N LEU A 249 -27.03 -3.52 2.41
CA LEU A 249 -26.56 -4.66 1.62
C LEU A 249 -25.04 -4.67 1.42
N LEU A 250 -24.42 -3.49 1.31
CA LEU A 250 -22.96 -3.35 1.24
C LEU A 250 -22.28 -3.73 2.57
N LEU A 251 -22.98 -3.57 3.70
CA LEU A 251 -22.48 -3.97 5.02
C LEU A 251 -22.07 -5.44 5.09
N ILE A 252 -22.71 -6.32 4.31
CA ILE A 252 -22.39 -7.75 4.20
C ILE A 252 -20.97 -7.96 3.64
N GLY A 253 -20.54 -7.10 2.70
CA GLY A 253 -19.22 -7.13 2.09
C GLY A 253 -18.15 -6.32 2.83
N ALA A 254 -18.54 -5.40 3.71
CA ALA A 254 -17.61 -4.49 4.39
C ALA A 254 -16.50 -5.21 5.20
N PRO A 255 -16.78 -6.29 5.96
CA PRO A 255 -15.73 -7.06 6.63
C PRO A 255 -14.70 -7.65 5.65
N ALA A 256 -15.16 -8.18 4.52
CA ALA A 256 -14.27 -8.76 3.52
C ALA A 256 -13.36 -7.70 2.90
N PHE A 257 -13.90 -6.52 2.59
CA PHE A 257 -13.09 -5.40 2.10
C PHE A 257 -12.02 -4.98 3.12
N ALA A 258 -12.39 -4.82 4.39
CA ALA A 258 -11.46 -4.43 5.45
C ALA A 258 -10.33 -5.45 5.64
N LEU A 259 -10.67 -6.74 5.67
CA LEU A 259 -9.68 -7.81 5.77
C LEU A 259 -8.80 -7.92 4.52
N TYR A 260 -9.38 -7.74 3.33
CA TYR A 260 -8.63 -7.69 2.07
C TYR A 260 -7.58 -6.57 2.09
N ILE A 261 -7.93 -5.36 2.54
CA ILE A 261 -6.99 -4.25 2.63
C ILE A 261 -5.82 -4.61 3.56
N ALA A 262 -6.09 -5.19 4.73
CA ALA A 262 -5.04 -5.61 5.66
C ALA A 262 -4.11 -6.67 5.04
N LEU A 263 -4.67 -7.68 4.37
CA LEU A 263 -3.90 -8.72 3.67
C LEU A 263 -3.08 -8.17 2.50
N SER A 264 -3.63 -7.20 1.76
CA SER A 264 -2.94 -6.49 0.68
C SER A 264 -1.70 -5.76 1.20
N LYS A 265 -1.81 -5.06 2.33
CA LYS A 265 -0.66 -4.41 2.97
C LYS A 265 0.37 -5.42 3.48
N PHE A 266 -0.08 -6.52 4.06
CA PHE A 266 0.79 -7.61 4.52
C PHE A 266 1.57 -8.27 3.37
N ALA A 267 0.93 -8.51 2.22
CA ALA A 267 1.61 -9.05 1.05
C ALA A 267 2.59 -8.03 0.45
N ALA A 268 2.17 -6.77 0.32
CA ALA A 268 2.99 -5.68 -0.20
C ALA A 268 4.24 -5.40 0.65
N SER A 269 4.15 -5.49 1.98
CA SER A 269 5.32 -5.30 2.87
C SER A 269 6.40 -6.37 2.67
N GLN A 270 6.03 -7.54 2.15
CA GLN A 270 6.95 -8.65 1.82
C GLN A 270 7.44 -8.60 0.36
N GLY A 271 7.13 -7.52 -0.38
CA GLY A 271 7.49 -7.38 -1.79
C GLY A 271 6.54 -8.09 -2.78
N ASN A 272 5.47 -8.73 -2.30
CA ASN A 272 4.54 -9.48 -3.14
C ASN A 272 3.36 -8.61 -3.63
N PHE A 273 3.66 -7.57 -4.42
CA PHE A 273 2.66 -6.63 -4.91
C PHE A 273 1.64 -7.24 -5.88
N SER A 274 2.06 -8.22 -6.71
CA SER A 274 1.18 -8.81 -7.74
C SER A 274 0.02 -9.63 -7.20
N ILE A 275 0.08 -10.10 -5.95
CA ILE A 275 -0.96 -10.96 -5.35
C ILE A 275 -2.30 -10.21 -5.28
N SER A 276 -2.27 -8.94 -4.89
CA SER A 276 -3.46 -8.09 -4.86
C SER A 276 -4.03 -7.91 -6.27
N THR A 277 -3.17 -7.75 -7.28
CA THR A 277 -3.58 -7.62 -8.68
C THR A 277 -4.30 -8.87 -9.17
N TYR A 278 -3.76 -10.07 -8.90
CA TYR A 278 -4.40 -11.34 -9.29
C TYR A 278 -5.77 -11.51 -8.65
N SER A 279 -5.91 -11.12 -7.39
CA SER A 279 -7.20 -11.16 -6.68
C SER A 279 -8.25 -10.29 -7.38
N LEU A 280 -7.86 -9.13 -7.90
CA LEU A 280 -8.77 -8.22 -8.59
C LEU A 280 -9.03 -8.60 -10.05
N VAL A 281 -8.06 -9.19 -10.73
CA VAL A 281 -8.28 -9.77 -12.08
C VAL A 281 -9.33 -10.88 -12.03
N LEU A 282 -9.48 -11.57 -10.90
CA LEU A 282 -10.58 -12.51 -10.67
C LEU A 282 -11.89 -11.80 -10.28
N ALA A 283 -11.83 -10.83 -9.37
CA ALA A 283 -13.02 -10.18 -8.83
C ALA A 283 -13.72 -9.23 -9.81
N ALA A 284 -12.98 -8.50 -10.66
CA ALA A 284 -13.55 -7.49 -11.55
C ALA A 284 -14.43 -8.07 -12.69
N PRO A 285 -14.01 -9.12 -13.41
CA PRO A 285 -14.88 -9.78 -14.38
C PRO A 285 -16.11 -10.41 -13.71
N LEU A 286 -15.92 -11.04 -12.54
CA LEU A 286 -17.03 -11.58 -11.76
C LEU A 286 -18.01 -10.47 -11.37
N ASN A 287 -17.52 -9.31 -10.93
CA ASN A 287 -18.36 -8.17 -10.60
C ASN A 287 -19.18 -7.68 -11.79
N ALA A 288 -18.58 -7.58 -12.98
CA ALA A 288 -19.28 -7.18 -14.19
C ALA A 288 -20.39 -8.18 -14.56
N ILE A 289 -20.10 -9.49 -14.48
CA ILE A 289 -21.08 -10.57 -14.71
C ILE A 289 -22.21 -10.49 -13.68
N LEU A 290 -21.88 -10.33 -12.40
CA LEU A 290 -22.87 -10.24 -11.33
C LEU A 290 -23.74 -8.99 -11.46
N ASN A 291 -23.17 -7.84 -11.83
CA ASN A 291 -23.96 -6.64 -12.09
C ASN A 291 -24.92 -6.87 -13.29
N TYR A 292 -24.47 -7.52 -14.37
CA TYR A 292 -25.36 -7.87 -15.47
C TYR A 292 -26.49 -8.81 -15.01
N VAL A 293 -26.15 -9.90 -14.31
CA VAL A 293 -27.11 -10.94 -13.91
C VAL A 293 -28.06 -10.45 -12.83
N LEU A 294 -27.57 -9.83 -11.76
CA LEU A 294 -28.37 -9.44 -10.61
C LEU A 294 -29.14 -8.13 -10.83
N VAL A 295 -28.69 -7.25 -11.72
CA VAL A 295 -29.35 -5.96 -11.95
C VAL A 295 -30.27 -6.01 -13.17
N TRP A 296 -29.81 -6.58 -14.29
CA TRP A 296 -30.49 -6.43 -15.59
C TRP A 296 -31.16 -7.71 -16.12
N HIS A 297 -30.81 -8.90 -15.61
CA HIS A 297 -31.36 -10.14 -16.17
C HIS A 297 -32.88 -10.22 -15.99
N PRO A 298 -33.67 -10.53 -17.04
CA PRO A 298 -35.14 -10.51 -16.95
C PRO A 298 -35.74 -11.47 -15.91
N GLU A 299 -35.12 -12.64 -15.71
CA GLU A 299 -35.65 -13.69 -14.82
C GLU A 299 -34.92 -13.78 -13.47
N LEU A 300 -33.68 -13.28 -13.39
CA LEU A 300 -32.78 -13.42 -12.23
C LEU A 300 -32.42 -12.06 -11.60
N GLY A 301 -32.77 -10.97 -12.28
CA GLY A 301 -32.50 -9.62 -11.84
C GLY A 301 -33.36 -9.26 -10.64
N ILE A 302 -32.71 -8.90 -9.56
CA ILE A 302 -33.31 -8.37 -8.33
C ILE A 302 -33.28 -6.83 -8.32
N GLY A 303 -33.04 -6.21 -9.48
CA GLY A 303 -33.07 -4.77 -9.68
C GLY A 303 -31.98 -4.05 -8.88
N PHE A 304 -32.38 -2.98 -8.17
CA PHE A 304 -31.47 -2.10 -7.45
C PHE A 304 -30.61 -2.82 -6.40
N ALA A 305 -31.19 -3.79 -5.68
CA ALA A 305 -30.49 -4.58 -4.68
C ALA A 305 -29.33 -5.41 -5.27
N GLY A 306 -29.38 -5.71 -6.58
CA GLY A 306 -28.36 -6.49 -7.28
C GLY A 306 -26.99 -5.82 -7.29
N GLY A 307 -26.94 -4.49 -7.37
CA GLY A 307 -25.68 -3.73 -7.40
C GLY A 307 -24.83 -3.88 -6.12
N PRO A 308 -25.35 -3.53 -4.93
CA PRO A 308 -24.60 -3.70 -3.68
C PRO A 308 -24.35 -5.18 -3.34
N ILE A 309 -25.23 -6.11 -3.72
CA ILE A 309 -24.97 -7.56 -3.55
C ILE A 309 -23.81 -8.02 -4.43
N ALA A 310 -23.78 -7.61 -5.71
CA ALA A 310 -22.67 -7.89 -6.61
C ALA A 310 -21.34 -7.37 -6.04
N MET A 311 -21.34 -6.13 -5.51
CA MET A 311 -20.18 -5.53 -4.85
C MET A 311 -19.75 -6.32 -3.61
N SER A 312 -20.69 -6.69 -2.74
CA SER A 312 -20.42 -7.50 -1.55
C SER A 312 -19.81 -8.86 -1.89
N ILE A 313 -20.34 -9.56 -2.90
CA ILE A 313 -19.76 -10.82 -3.38
C ILE A 313 -18.35 -10.59 -3.91
N SER A 314 -18.12 -9.52 -4.68
CA SER A 314 -16.78 -9.20 -5.19
C SER A 314 -15.76 -8.94 -4.07
N TYR A 315 -16.15 -8.25 -2.99
CA TYR A 315 -15.29 -8.07 -1.82
C TYR A 315 -14.94 -9.40 -1.14
N TRP A 316 -15.91 -10.31 -1.00
CA TRP A 316 -15.65 -11.67 -0.52
C TRP A 316 -14.73 -12.45 -1.45
N THR A 317 -14.90 -12.35 -2.77
CA THR A 317 -14.00 -12.96 -3.75
C THR A 317 -12.58 -12.41 -3.61
N MET A 318 -12.42 -11.09 -3.48
CA MET A 318 -11.12 -10.45 -3.25
C MET A 318 -10.47 -10.98 -1.97
N PHE A 319 -11.21 -11.02 -0.87
CA PHE A 319 -10.70 -11.54 0.41
C PHE A 319 -10.31 -13.02 0.33
N LEU A 320 -11.21 -13.89 -0.16
CA LEU A 320 -10.97 -15.33 -0.22
C LEU A 320 -9.82 -15.69 -1.16
N SER A 321 -9.76 -15.08 -2.35
CA SER A 321 -8.63 -15.27 -3.27
C SER A 321 -7.32 -14.81 -2.64
N MET A 322 -7.31 -13.68 -1.93
CA MET A 322 -6.14 -13.19 -1.21
C MET A 322 -5.65 -14.16 -0.13
N VAL A 323 -6.58 -14.73 0.66
CA VAL A 323 -6.27 -15.77 1.65
C VAL A 323 -5.65 -16.99 0.97
N LEU A 324 -6.22 -17.47 -0.15
CA LEU A 324 -5.71 -18.61 -0.89
C LEU A 324 -4.30 -18.32 -1.45
N PHE A 325 -4.08 -17.17 -2.07
CA PHE A 325 -2.78 -16.81 -2.60
C PHE A 325 -1.72 -16.63 -1.52
N ILE A 326 -2.07 -16.11 -0.34
CA ILE A 326 -1.13 -16.05 0.78
C ILE A 326 -0.88 -17.45 1.34
N ARG A 327 -1.90 -18.31 1.46
CA ARG A 327 -1.80 -19.65 2.04
C ARG A 327 -1.00 -20.63 1.19
N TYR A 328 -1.03 -20.47 -0.14
CA TYR A 328 -0.34 -21.33 -1.10
C TYR A 328 0.83 -20.64 -1.80
N GLY A 329 1.05 -19.35 -1.57
CA GLY A 329 2.10 -18.55 -2.18
C GLY A 329 3.24 -18.16 -1.22
N LYS A 330 4.10 -17.25 -1.72
CA LYS A 330 5.37 -16.85 -1.07
C LYS A 330 5.19 -16.05 0.22
N ALA A 331 4.05 -15.35 0.35
CA ALA A 331 3.74 -14.52 1.51
C ALA A 331 3.34 -15.32 2.77
N ARG A 332 3.31 -16.66 2.70
CA ARG A 332 2.93 -17.53 3.81
C ARG A 332 3.90 -17.47 4.98
N HIS A 333 5.19 -17.24 4.74
CA HIS A 333 6.23 -17.42 5.76
C HIS A 333 6.05 -16.52 7.00
N ALA A 334 5.45 -15.34 6.83
CA ALA A 334 5.15 -14.44 7.93
C ALA A 334 3.82 -14.75 8.66
N TRP A 335 3.10 -15.80 8.25
CA TRP A 335 1.84 -16.23 8.88
C TRP A 335 2.02 -17.55 9.65
N HIS A 336 1.93 -17.45 10.98
CA HIS A 336 2.10 -18.54 11.95
C HIS A 336 0.79 -19.01 12.59
N GLY A 337 -0.35 -18.56 12.05
CA GLY A 337 -1.67 -18.87 12.59
C GLY A 337 -2.13 -17.87 13.64
N PHE A 338 -3.36 -18.03 14.13
CA PHE A 338 -3.95 -17.10 15.08
C PHE A 338 -3.29 -17.19 16.45
N SER A 339 -2.95 -16.03 17.03
CA SER A 339 -2.35 -15.91 18.35
C SER A 339 -3.22 -15.07 19.27
N LYS A 340 -3.40 -15.52 20.51
CA LYS A 340 -4.07 -14.73 21.56
C LYS A 340 -3.35 -13.40 21.84
N GLN A 341 -2.07 -13.30 21.49
CA GLN A 341 -1.30 -12.07 21.63
C GLN A 341 -1.84 -10.92 20.76
N ALA A 342 -2.63 -11.24 19.71
CA ALA A 342 -3.28 -10.24 18.87
C ALA A 342 -4.26 -9.34 19.64
N PHE A 343 -4.79 -9.79 20.77
CA PHE A 343 -5.70 -9.00 21.61
C PHE A 343 -4.99 -8.02 22.56
N THR A 344 -3.66 -7.93 22.51
CA THR A 344 -2.86 -7.10 23.44
C THR A 344 -1.81 -6.26 22.73
N ASN A 345 -1.29 -5.24 23.44
CA ASN A 345 -0.28 -4.30 22.95
C ASN A 345 -0.70 -3.52 21.68
N TRP A 346 -1.91 -2.94 21.70
CA TRP A 346 -2.43 -2.15 20.59
C TRP A 346 -1.82 -0.73 20.52
N GLY A 347 -1.16 -0.28 21.58
CA GLY A 347 -0.62 1.09 21.71
C GLY A 347 0.24 1.54 20.53
N PRO A 348 1.29 0.79 20.13
CA PRO A 348 2.13 1.15 18.98
C PRO A 348 1.35 1.26 17.67
N MET A 349 0.37 0.36 17.46
CA MET A 349 -0.47 0.36 16.26
C MET A 349 -1.42 1.55 16.24
N LEU A 350 -2.12 1.82 17.35
CA LEU A 350 -3.05 2.95 17.47
C LEU A 350 -2.35 4.30 17.32
N ARG A 351 -1.11 4.43 17.82
CA ARG A 351 -0.28 5.65 17.64
C ARG A 351 0.05 5.94 16.17
N LEU A 352 0.02 4.93 15.30
CA LEU A 352 0.24 5.09 13.86
C LEU A 352 -1.09 5.15 13.09
N ALA A 353 -2.06 4.32 13.47
CA ALA A 353 -3.35 4.20 12.82
C ALA A 353 -4.22 5.45 13.02
N GLY A 354 -4.22 6.06 14.21
CA GLY A 354 -4.98 7.29 14.48
C GLY A 354 -4.57 8.45 13.57
N PRO A 355 -3.28 8.81 13.48
CA PRO A 355 -2.87 9.82 12.53
C PRO A 355 -2.99 9.42 11.07
N GLY A 356 -2.86 8.12 10.74
CA GLY A 356 -3.13 7.62 9.38
C GLY A 356 -4.60 7.77 8.98
N LEU A 357 -5.52 7.52 9.90
CA LEU A 357 -6.94 7.82 9.77
C LEU A 357 -7.15 9.29 9.47
N LEU A 358 -6.60 10.18 10.30
CA LEU A 358 -6.70 11.64 10.10
C LEU A 358 -6.14 12.05 8.74
N MET A 359 -4.99 11.51 8.35
CA MET A 359 -4.34 11.85 7.08
C MET A 359 -5.27 11.56 5.88
N CYS A 360 -5.90 10.39 5.82
CA CYS A 360 -6.78 10.02 4.70
C CYS A 360 -8.19 10.64 4.78
N THR A 361 -8.86 10.54 5.94
CA THR A 361 -10.26 10.99 6.11
C THR A 361 -10.41 12.49 5.91
N THR A 362 -9.47 13.27 6.42
CA THR A 362 -9.45 14.74 6.33
C THR A 362 -9.46 15.19 4.86
N GLU A 363 -8.60 14.59 4.05
CA GLU A 363 -8.46 14.91 2.63
C GLU A 363 -9.74 14.55 1.86
N TRP A 364 -10.24 13.33 2.03
CA TRP A 364 -11.41 12.85 1.31
C TRP A 364 -12.65 13.68 1.66
N PHE A 365 -12.85 13.98 2.95
CA PHE A 365 -13.96 14.82 3.37
C PHE A 365 -13.86 16.26 2.86
N ALA A 366 -12.64 16.80 2.69
CA ALA A 366 -12.46 18.13 2.12
C ALA A 366 -12.92 18.20 0.65
N TYR A 367 -12.67 17.15 -0.15
CA TYR A 367 -13.22 17.06 -1.50
C TYR A 367 -14.75 17.02 -1.52
N GLU A 368 -15.37 16.37 -0.54
CA GLU A 368 -16.83 16.31 -0.43
C GLU A 368 -17.42 17.66 0.01
N CYS A 369 -16.75 18.36 0.93
CA CYS A 369 -17.09 19.76 1.24
C CYS A 369 -17.01 20.66 0.00
N MET A 370 -16.02 20.43 -0.85
CA MET A 370 -15.86 21.16 -2.10
C MET A 370 -16.96 20.84 -3.11
N ALA A 371 -17.32 19.56 -3.28
CA ALA A 371 -18.42 19.14 -4.15
C ALA A 371 -19.76 19.70 -3.67
N PHE A 372 -20.02 19.62 -2.36
CA PHE A 372 -21.17 20.24 -1.72
C PHE A 372 -21.19 21.75 -1.96
N SER A 373 -20.07 22.45 -1.76
CA SER A 373 -19.99 23.89 -2.00
C SER A 373 -20.24 24.24 -3.46
N ALA A 374 -19.73 23.45 -4.41
CA ALA A 374 -19.99 23.63 -5.83
C ALA A 374 -21.48 23.47 -6.19
N SER A 375 -22.19 22.57 -5.50
CA SER A 375 -23.64 22.38 -5.67
C SER A 375 -24.45 23.64 -5.33
N LEU A 376 -23.98 24.44 -4.38
CA LEU A 376 -24.63 25.70 -3.98
C LEU A 376 -24.44 26.82 -5.02
N ILE A 377 -23.44 26.71 -5.90
CA ILE A 377 -23.18 27.69 -6.96
C ILE A 377 -24.16 27.49 -8.12
N GLY A 378 -24.43 26.24 -8.49
CA GLY A 378 -25.37 25.88 -9.55
C GLY A 378 -25.00 24.60 -10.30
N VAL A 379 -25.89 24.18 -11.20
CA VAL A 379 -25.78 22.89 -11.92
C VAL A 379 -24.53 22.82 -12.82
N VAL A 380 -24.23 23.89 -13.56
CA VAL A 380 -23.08 23.91 -14.49
C VAL A 380 -21.73 23.85 -13.73
N PRO A 381 -21.47 24.67 -12.69
CA PRO A 381 -20.29 24.53 -11.84
C PRO A 381 -20.18 23.16 -11.16
N LEU A 382 -21.29 22.61 -10.67
CA LEU A 382 -21.29 21.27 -10.06
C LEU A 382 -20.85 20.18 -11.06
N ALA A 383 -21.37 20.22 -12.29
CA ALA A 383 -20.96 19.28 -13.33
C ALA A 383 -19.49 19.45 -13.72
N ALA A 384 -19.01 20.70 -13.82
CA ALA A 384 -17.59 20.98 -14.05
C ALA A 384 -16.71 20.45 -12.89
N GLN A 385 -17.15 20.62 -11.64
CA GLN A 385 -16.48 20.07 -10.46
C GLN A 385 -16.38 18.55 -10.51
N ALA A 386 -17.45 17.85 -10.90
CA ALA A 386 -17.44 16.39 -11.04
C ALA A 386 -16.42 15.93 -12.10
N ILE A 387 -16.30 16.64 -13.23
CA ILE A 387 -15.27 16.38 -14.25
C ILE A 387 -13.86 16.58 -13.66
N GLY A 388 -13.62 17.70 -12.96
CA GLY A 388 -12.34 17.98 -12.31
C GLY A 388 -11.97 16.92 -11.26
N ALA A 389 -12.90 16.59 -10.36
CA ALA A 389 -12.72 15.60 -9.31
C ALA A 389 -12.44 14.20 -9.89
N THR A 390 -13.17 13.77 -10.91
CA THR A 390 -12.93 12.48 -11.58
C THR A 390 -11.53 12.43 -12.22
N SER A 391 -11.10 13.54 -12.82
CA SER A 391 -9.77 13.65 -13.44
C SER A 391 -8.66 13.45 -12.40
N ILE A 392 -8.78 14.13 -11.26
CA ILE A 392 -7.81 14.04 -10.17
C ILE A 392 -7.86 12.66 -9.51
N ASN A 393 -9.05 12.10 -9.29
CA ASN A 393 -9.19 10.77 -8.67
C ASN A 393 -8.49 9.69 -9.51
N LEU A 394 -8.61 9.74 -10.84
CA LEU A 394 -7.91 8.80 -11.73
C LEU A 394 -6.38 8.87 -11.53
N ILE A 395 -5.81 10.07 -11.47
CA ILE A 395 -4.35 10.25 -11.27
C ILE A 395 -3.94 9.90 -9.83
N TYR A 396 -4.80 10.18 -8.86
CA TYR A 396 -4.61 9.82 -7.47
C TYR A 396 -4.41 8.31 -7.31
N GLN A 397 -5.16 7.45 -8.03
CA GLN A 397 -4.96 6.00 -7.96
C GLN A 397 -3.54 5.58 -8.40
N VAL A 398 -2.97 6.26 -9.41
CA VAL A 398 -1.59 6.03 -9.86
C VAL A 398 -0.59 6.43 -8.76
N SER A 399 -0.78 7.63 -8.21
CA SER A 399 0.11 8.19 -7.19
C SER A 399 0.05 7.41 -5.89
N PHE A 400 -1.14 7.00 -5.47
CA PHE A 400 -1.37 6.24 -4.26
C PHE A 400 -0.79 4.82 -4.36
N GLY A 401 -0.91 4.17 -5.52
CA GLY A 401 -0.24 2.90 -5.81
C GLY A 401 1.27 2.98 -5.64
N ALA A 402 1.90 3.97 -6.28
CA ALA A 402 3.33 4.22 -6.14
C ALA A 402 3.75 4.55 -4.69
N SER A 403 2.95 5.36 -4.00
CA SER A 403 3.15 5.73 -2.59
C SER A 403 3.19 4.51 -1.66
N CYS A 404 2.35 3.50 -1.90
CA CYS A 404 2.37 2.25 -1.13
C CYS A 404 3.66 1.46 -1.34
N CYS A 405 4.19 1.41 -2.56
CA CYS A 405 5.46 0.73 -2.86
C CYS A 405 6.65 1.45 -2.23
N VAL A 406 6.69 2.78 -2.31
CA VAL A 406 7.73 3.59 -1.64
C VAL A 406 7.65 3.41 -0.13
N ALA A 407 6.45 3.43 0.46
CA ALA A 407 6.26 3.20 1.90
C ALA A 407 6.82 1.85 2.34
N ALA A 408 6.47 0.78 1.61
CA ALA A 408 6.98 -0.56 1.88
C ALA A 408 8.50 -0.64 1.72
N ARG A 409 9.08 -0.07 0.65
CA ARG A 409 10.53 -0.09 0.40
C ARG A 409 11.30 0.68 1.48
N VAL A 410 10.90 1.91 1.79
CA VAL A 410 11.55 2.74 2.82
C VAL A 410 11.41 2.09 4.19
N GLY A 411 10.23 1.59 4.56
CA GLY A 411 10.02 0.92 5.83
C GLY A 411 10.86 -0.35 5.99
N THR A 412 10.98 -1.16 4.93
CA THR A 412 11.85 -2.34 4.91
C THR A 412 13.33 -1.97 5.06
N LEU A 413 13.81 -0.95 4.35
CA LEU A 413 15.22 -0.52 4.46
C LEU A 413 15.54 0.04 5.85
N LEU A 414 14.63 0.81 6.44
CA LEU A 414 14.79 1.32 7.80
C LEU A 414 14.72 0.20 8.85
N GLY A 415 13.82 -0.78 8.68
CA GLY A 415 13.75 -1.97 9.52
C GLY A 415 15.02 -2.82 9.45
N ALA A 416 15.65 -2.87 8.28
CA ALA A 416 16.94 -3.53 8.05
C ALA A 416 18.15 -2.75 8.60
N GLY A 417 17.96 -1.54 9.13
CA GLY A 417 19.05 -0.72 9.65
C GLY A 417 19.91 -0.04 8.58
N LEU A 418 19.36 0.19 7.38
CA LEU A 418 20.05 0.75 6.21
C LEU A 418 19.60 2.19 5.92
N PRO A 419 20.14 3.21 6.64
CA PRO A 419 19.68 4.59 6.54
C PRO A 419 20.01 5.25 5.19
N LYS A 420 21.21 4.98 4.63
CA LYS A 420 21.63 5.57 3.34
C LYS A 420 20.80 5.03 2.16
N PRO A 421 20.59 3.71 1.99
CA PRO A 421 19.63 3.20 1.02
C PRO A 421 18.22 3.76 1.18
N ALA A 422 17.71 3.84 2.42
CA ALA A 422 16.38 4.39 2.68
C ALA A 422 16.25 5.85 2.21
N ARG A 423 17.30 6.65 2.40
CA ARG A 423 17.41 8.01 1.88
C ARG A 423 17.41 8.06 0.36
N THR A 424 18.18 7.20 -0.30
CA THR A 424 18.22 7.13 -1.77
C THR A 424 16.86 6.74 -2.35
N ALA A 425 16.22 5.70 -1.80
CA ALA A 425 14.87 5.28 -2.21
C ALA A 425 13.84 6.41 -2.04
N THR A 426 13.97 7.20 -0.98
CA THR A 426 13.13 8.38 -0.72
C THR A 426 13.32 9.46 -1.79
N TYR A 427 14.56 9.81 -2.14
CA TYR A 427 14.83 10.80 -3.17
C TYR A 427 14.33 10.37 -4.55
N VAL A 428 14.54 9.10 -4.91
CA VAL A 428 14.02 8.53 -6.16
C VAL A 428 12.49 8.56 -6.16
N GLY A 429 11.86 8.18 -5.05
CA GLY A 429 10.41 8.28 -4.87
C GLY A 429 9.92 9.71 -5.11
N VAL A 430 10.40 10.68 -4.34
CA VAL A 430 9.96 12.08 -4.44
C VAL A 430 10.17 12.62 -5.86
N GLY A 431 11.32 12.31 -6.50
CA GLY A 431 11.54 12.65 -7.90
C GLY A 431 10.51 12.03 -8.85
N ALA A 432 10.15 10.77 -8.65
CA ALA A 432 9.11 10.10 -9.42
C ALA A 432 7.72 10.76 -9.24
N SER A 433 7.37 11.22 -8.03
CA SER A 433 6.10 11.93 -7.83
C SER A 433 6.00 13.24 -8.60
N VAL A 434 7.10 14.00 -8.69
CA VAL A 434 7.15 15.22 -9.49
C VAL A 434 6.97 14.90 -10.97
N LEU A 435 7.61 13.83 -11.47
CA LEU A 435 7.44 13.38 -12.85
C LEU A 435 6.00 12.93 -13.15
N ILE A 436 5.40 12.12 -12.26
CA ILE A 436 4.01 11.68 -12.40
C ILE A 436 3.07 12.91 -12.41
N GLY A 437 3.22 13.82 -11.44
CA GLY A 437 2.41 15.03 -11.34
C GLY A 437 2.57 15.96 -12.53
N ALA A 438 3.79 16.19 -13.01
CA ALA A 438 4.07 17.07 -14.14
C ALA A 438 3.52 16.50 -15.46
N THR A 439 3.74 15.21 -15.71
CA THR A 439 3.26 14.55 -16.94
C THR A 439 1.74 14.47 -16.99
N SER A 440 1.10 14.09 -15.88
CA SER A 440 -0.37 14.03 -15.79
C SER A 440 -1.02 15.42 -15.77
N GLY A 441 -0.42 16.40 -15.09
CA GLY A 441 -0.86 17.79 -15.13
C GLY A 441 -0.75 18.40 -16.53
N LEU A 442 0.34 18.12 -17.26
CA LEU A 442 0.49 18.52 -18.66
C LEU A 442 -0.58 17.87 -19.54
N ALA A 443 -0.87 16.58 -19.35
CA ALA A 443 -1.94 15.90 -20.08
C ALA A 443 -3.31 16.56 -19.85
N ILE A 444 -3.65 16.89 -18.59
CA ILE A 444 -4.89 17.62 -18.27
C ILE A 444 -4.93 18.98 -19.00
N LEU A 445 -3.82 19.72 -19.00
CA LEU A 445 -3.74 21.04 -19.64
C LEU A 445 -3.94 20.96 -21.15
N LEU A 446 -3.28 20.00 -21.81
CA LEU A 446 -3.37 19.82 -23.26
C LEU A 446 -4.75 19.34 -23.68
N LEU A 447 -5.37 18.45 -22.90
CA LEU A 447 -6.67 17.86 -23.22
C LEU A 447 -7.85 18.68 -22.70
N ARG A 448 -7.65 19.83 -22.03
CA ARG A 448 -8.70 20.54 -21.28
C ARG A 448 -9.98 20.86 -22.05
N PHE A 449 -9.90 21.04 -23.37
CA PHE A 449 -11.06 21.37 -24.21
C PHE A 449 -11.82 20.14 -24.72
N ASP A 450 -11.12 19.01 -24.86
CA ASP A 450 -11.70 17.76 -25.34
C ASP A 450 -12.09 16.82 -24.20
N TRP A 451 -11.42 16.94 -23.05
CA TRP A 451 -11.65 16.08 -21.89
C TRP A 451 -13.10 16.13 -21.40
N GLY A 452 -13.70 17.33 -21.33
CA GLY A 452 -15.09 17.50 -20.91
C GLY A 452 -16.09 16.82 -21.86
N ARG A 453 -15.74 16.64 -23.13
CA ARG A 453 -16.60 15.98 -24.13
C ARG A 453 -16.74 14.48 -23.88
N LEU A 454 -15.82 13.87 -23.13
CA LEU A 454 -15.96 12.47 -22.71
C LEU A 454 -17.07 12.27 -21.67
N PHE A 455 -17.49 13.34 -20.99
CA PHE A 455 -18.46 13.29 -19.90
C PHE A 455 -19.84 13.82 -20.30
N THR A 456 -19.91 14.81 -21.20
CA THR A 456 -21.17 15.47 -21.57
C THR A 456 -21.07 16.16 -22.92
N ASP A 457 -22.22 16.28 -23.60
CA ASP A 457 -22.40 17.06 -24.82
C ASP A 457 -22.79 18.54 -24.54
N ASP A 458 -23.00 18.92 -23.27
CA ASP A 458 -23.34 20.30 -22.90
C ASP A 458 -22.12 21.23 -23.04
N GLY A 459 -22.16 22.09 -24.06
CA GLY A 459 -21.11 23.08 -24.32
C GLY A 459 -20.88 24.08 -23.18
N GLY A 460 -21.87 24.35 -22.33
CA GLY A 460 -21.75 25.14 -21.12
C GLY A 460 -20.86 24.48 -20.07
N VAL A 461 -21.13 23.20 -19.77
CA VAL A 461 -20.35 22.38 -18.83
C VAL A 461 -18.93 22.15 -19.36
N ILE A 462 -18.77 21.84 -20.65
CA ILE A 462 -17.44 21.65 -21.27
C ILE A 462 -16.60 22.91 -21.12
N ARG A 463 -17.15 24.10 -21.39
CA ARG A 463 -16.44 25.37 -21.22
C ARG A 463 -16.12 25.67 -19.76
N ALA A 464 -17.03 25.36 -18.84
CA ALA A 464 -16.79 25.54 -17.41
C ALA A 464 -15.68 24.61 -16.90
N ALA A 465 -15.68 23.34 -17.30
CA ALA A 465 -14.62 22.38 -17.02
C ALA A 465 -13.27 22.85 -17.60
N ALA A 466 -13.23 23.25 -18.87
CA ALA A 466 -12.01 23.74 -19.51
C ALA A 466 -11.39 24.96 -18.81
N LYS A 467 -12.21 25.79 -18.13
CA LYS A 467 -11.73 26.93 -17.32
C LYS A 467 -11.11 26.51 -16.00
N ILE A 468 -11.58 25.44 -15.36
CA ILE A 468 -11.07 24.99 -14.05
C ILE A 468 -9.97 23.94 -14.14
N LEU A 469 -9.89 23.19 -15.24
CA LEU A 469 -8.88 22.15 -15.43
C LEU A 469 -7.43 22.64 -15.30
N PRO A 470 -7.06 23.89 -15.65
CA PRO A 470 -5.75 24.43 -15.32
C PRO A 470 -5.43 24.49 -13.83
N LEU A 471 -6.42 24.84 -12.98
CA LEU A 471 -6.25 24.80 -11.53
C LEU A 471 -6.16 23.35 -11.03
N CYS A 472 -6.96 22.44 -11.60
CA CYS A 472 -6.88 21.01 -11.28
C CYS A 472 -5.51 20.42 -11.64
N ALA A 473 -4.95 20.80 -12.80
CA ALA A 473 -3.62 20.38 -13.24
C ALA A 473 -2.52 20.90 -12.30
N PHE A 474 -2.63 22.15 -11.87
CA PHE A 474 -1.71 22.73 -10.88
C PHE A 474 -1.81 21.98 -9.55
N PHE A 475 -3.02 21.80 -9.02
CA PHE A 475 -3.30 21.05 -7.80
C PHE A 475 -2.67 19.65 -7.88
N ASN A 476 -2.91 18.94 -8.98
CA ASN A 476 -2.46 17.56 -9.20
C ASN A 476 -0.94 17.39 -9.08
N VAL A 477 -0.14 18.36 -9.51
CA VAL A 477 1.34 18.28 -9.38
C VAL A 477 1.74 18.16 -7.91
N PHE A 478 1.17 18.99 -7.05
CA PHE A 478 1.47 19.00 -5.62
C PHE A 478 0.78 17.86 -4.87
N ASP A 479 -0.40 17.43 -5.33
CA ASP A 479 -1.12 16.28 -4.82
C ASP A 479 -0.28 14.99 -4.99
N CYS A 480 0.30 14.76 -6.17
CA CYS A 480 1.22 13.64 -6.38
C CYS A 480 2.40 13.64 -5.40
N VAL A 481 2.99 14.83 -5.16
CA VAL A 481 4.10 14.99 -4.21
C VAL A 481 3.64 14.73 -2.77
N GLN A 482 2.48 15.25 -2.37
CA GLN A 482 1.89 15.02 -1.06
C GLN A 482 1.59 13.52 -0.84
N VAL A 483 0.95 12.86 -1.79
CA VAL A 483 0.56 11.45 -1.66
C VAL A 483 1.80 10.58 -1.48
N LEU A 484 2.86 10.88 -2.21
CA LEU A 484 4.08 10.09 -2.16
C LEU A 484 4.96 10.40 -0.94
N THR A 485 5.08 11.66 -0.55
CA THR A 485 5.77 12.04 0.70
C THR A 485 5.03 11.52 1.93
N SER A 486 3.69 11.47 1.91
CA SER A 486 2.87 10.73 2.88
C SER A 486 3.18 9.23 2.90
N GLY A 487 3.47 8.62 1.74
CA GLY A 487 4.01 7.26 1.64
C GLY A 487 5.34 7.10 2.38
N VAL A 488 6.28 8.02 2.16
CA VAL A 488 7.57 8.01 2.86
C VAL A 488 7.40 8.18 4.36
N LEU A 489 6.55 9.12 4.82
CA LEU A 489 6.25 9.31 6.25
C LEU A 489 5.66 8.06 6.89
N ARG A 490 4.82 7.30 6.15
CA ARG A 490 4.38 5.97 6.56
C ARG A 490 5.53 4.99 6.67
N GLY A 491 6.42 4.89 5.68
CA GLY A 491 7.62 4.04 5.76
C GLY A 491 8.52 4.40 6.96
N GLN A 492 8.69 5.69 7.24
CA GLN A 492 9.44 6.21 8.39
C GLN A 492 8.74 6.00 9.75
N GLY A 493 7.46 5.63 9.77
CA GLY A 493 6.66 5.57 11.00
C GLY A 493 6.39 6.94 11.63
N ARG A 494 6.44 8.02 10.84
CA ARG A 494 6.17 9.42 11.23
C ARG A 494 4.84 9.94 10.67
N VAL A 495 3.83 9.06 10.62
CA VAL A 495 2.50 9.34 10.04
C VAL A 495 1.82 10.57 10.66
N HIS A 496 2.09 10.86 11.93
CA HIS A 496 1.53 12.03 12.63
C HIS A 496 1.84 13.37 11.96
N ILE A 497 2.99 13.51 11.31
CA ILE A 497 3.35 14.74 10.61
C ILE A 497 2.39 14.98 9.45
N GLY A 498 2.14 13.95 8.64
CA GLY A 498 1.20 14.02 7.53
C GLY A 498 -0.23 14.27 8.00
N GLY A 499 -0.66 13.58 9.06
CA GLY A 499 -1.99 13.76 9.65
C GLY A 499 -2.27 15.19 10.11
N TRP A 500 -1.34 15.81 10.86
CA TRP A 500 -1.52 17.18 11.34
C TRP A 500 -1.42 18.22 10.21
N LEU A 501 -0.51 18.03 9.25
CA LEU A 501 -0.40 18.91 8.09
C LEU A 501 -1.66 18.85 7.23
N ASN A 502 -2.20 17.67 6.95
CA ASN A 502 -3.45 17.53 6.21
C ASN A 502 -4.60 18.20 6.96
N LEU A 503 -4.72 17.97 8.27
CA LEU A 503 -5.79 18.57 9.08
C LEU A 503 -5.74 20.09 9.04
N ALA A 504 -4.57 20.68 9.30
CA ALA A 504 -4.39 22.13 9.25
C ALA A 504 -4.61 22.68 7.83
N GLY A 505 -4.01 22.05 6.82
CA GLY A 505 -4.10 22.52 5.44
C GLY A 505 -5.52 22.49 4.90
N TYR A 506 -6.25 21.39 5.03
CA TYR A 506 -7.61 21.32 4.48
C TYR A 506 -8.65 22.11 5.27
N TYR A 507 -8.61 22.06 6.61
CA TYR A 507 -9.70 22.63 7.43
C TYR A 507 -9.44 24.06 7.89
N LEU A 508 -8.19 24.48 8.05
CA LEU A 508 -7.86 25.86 8.41
C LEU A 508 -7.55 26.73 7.19
N VAL A 509 -7.14 26.12 6.06
CA VAL A 509 -6.79 26.86 4.85
C VAL A 509 -7.76 26.55 3.70
N ALA A 510 -7.83 25.31 3.21
CA ALA A 510 -8.54 25.00 1.96
C ALA A 510 -10.01 25.37 2.00
N ILE A 511 -10.75 24.84 3.00
CA ILE A 511 -12.19 25.05 3.12
C ILE A 511 -12.51 26.53 3.40
N PRO A 512 -11.95 27.18 4.44
CA PRO A 512 -12.29 28.58 4.75
C PRO A 512 -11.92 29.53 3.62
N LEU A 513 -10.71 29.40 3.05
CA LEU A 513 -10.25 30.26 1.96
C LEU A 513 -11.03 30.01 0.67
N GLY A 514 -11.32 28.74 0.37
CA GLY A 514 -12.12 28.36 -0.80
C GLY A 514 -13.52 28.95 -0.73
N LEU A 515 -14.21 28.82 0.41
CA LEU A 515 -15.54 29.39 0.63
C LEU A 515 -15.53 30.93 0.55
N LEU A 516 -14.52 31.57 1.16
CA LEU A 516 -14.34 33.01 1.11
C LEU A 516 -14.19 33.52 -0.33
N LEU A 517 -13.28 32.93 -1.11
CA LEU A 517 -13.05 33.31 -2.50
C LEU A 517 -14.26 33.01 -3.38
N CYS A 518 -14.92 31.87 -3.16
CA CYS A 518 -16.10 31.45 -3.92
C CYS A 518 -17.29 32.39 -3.73
N PHE A 519 -17.71 32.60 -2.47
CA PHE A 519 -18.99 33.26 -2.16
C PHE A 519 -18.84 34.75 -1.84
N THR A 520 -17.76 35.17 -1.19
CA THR A 520 -17.59 36.57 -0.79
C THR A 520 -16.96 37.40 -1.91
N TYR A 521 -15.91 36.89 -2.54
CA TYR A 521 -15.24 37.57 -3.66
C TYR A 521 -15.83 37.21 -5.03
N GLY A 522 -16.79 36.28 -5.09
CA GLY A 522 -17.52 35.94 -6.31
C GLY A 522 -16.70 35.18 -7.36
N TRP A 523 -15.60 34.52 -6.98
CA TRP A 523 -14.79 33.74 -7.92
C TRP A 523 -15.44 32.40 -8.31
N GLY A 524 -16.56 32.04 -7.66
CA GLY A 524 -17.29 30.80 -7.89
C GLY A 524 -16.39 29.57 -7.73
N LEU A 525 -16.50 28.63 -8.66
CA LEU A 525 -15.77 27.36 -8.61
C LEU A 525 -14.25 27.54 -8.65
N ALA A 526 -13.76 28.58 -9.34
CA ALA A 526 -12.33 28.89 -9.35
C ALA A 526 -11.82 29.23 -7.95
N GLY A 527 -12.62 29.96 -7.16
CA GLY A 527 -12.29 30.29 -5.77
C GLY A 527 -12.12 29.05 -4.88
N LEU A 528 -13.02 28.05 -5.02
CA LEU A 528 -12.91 26.77 -4.31
C LEU A 528 -11.60 26.05 -4.66
N TRP A 529 -11.28 25.93 -5.95
CA TRP A 529 -10.04 25.30 -6.41
C TRP A 529 -8.79 26.07 -5.98
N THR A 530 -8.83 27.42 -5.95
CA THR A 530 -7.70 28.22 -5.47
C THR A 530 -7.41 27.94 -3.99
N GLY A 531 -8.45 27.81 -3.14
CA GLY A 531 -8.29 27.40 -1.74
C GLY A 531 -7.58 26.05 -1.61
N MET A 532 -8.02 25.05 -2.40
CA MET A 532 -7.40 23.73 -2.46
C MET A 532 -5.94 23.78 -2.94
N CYS A 533 -5.64 24.58 -3.97
CA CYS A 533 -4.29 24.75 -4.51
C CYS A 533 -3.31 25.33 -3.47
N ILE A 534 -3.74 26.35 -2.73
CA ILE A 534 -2.90 26.97 -1.70
C ILE A 534 -2.63 25.97 -0.57
N ALA A 535 -3.67 25.27 -0.11
CA ALA A 535 -3.53 24.27 0.92
C ALA A 535 -2.61 23.12 0.52
N ILE A 536 -2.77 22.56 -0.69
CA ILE A 536 -1.94 21.42 -1.13
C ILE A 536 -0.47 21.82 -1.26
N VAL A 537 -0.16 23.05 -1.70
CA VAL A 537 1.23 23.55 -1.75
C VAL A 537 1.84 23.60 -0.35
N LEU A 538 1.09 24.09 0.65
CA LEU A 538 1.55 24.13 2.04
C LEU A 538 1.75 22.73 2.61
N ILE A 539 0.79 21.82 2.38
CA ILE A 539 0.85 20.43 2.85
C ILE A 539 2.03 19.71 2.19
N SER A 540 2.12 19.73 0.86
CA SER A 540 3.17 19.04 0.10
C SER A 540 4.54 19.60 0.44
N GLY A 541 4.67 20.93 0.57
CA GLY A 541 5.91 21.58 0.95
C GLY A 541 6.35 21.21 2.37
N GLY A 542 5.43 21.20 3.32
CA GLY A 542 5.68 20.79 4.69
C GLY A 542 6.08 19.31 4.79
N GLN A 543 5.34 18.41 4.14
CA GLN A 543 5.67 16.98 4.13
C GLN A 543 7.02 16.72 3.44
N ALA A 544 7.28 17.34 2.29
CA ALA A 544 8.56 17.24 1.58
C ALA A 544 9.72 17.74 2.45
N TYR A 545 9.56 18.87 3.15
CA TYR A 545 10.57 19.36 4.09
C TYR A 545 10.91 18.30 5.15
N TYR A 546 9.92 17.80 5.89
CA TYR A 546 10.15 16.82 6.97
C TYR A 546 10.72 15.48 6.48
N VAL A 547 10.40 15.08 5.25
CA VAL A 547 10.92 13.87 4.61
C VAL A 547 12.37 14.05 4.16
N LEU A 548 12.68 15.16 3.47
CA LEU A 548 14.00 15.40 2.90
C LEU A 548 15.03 15.83 3.95
N SER A 549 14.58 16.47 5.03
CA SER A 549 15.41 16.91 6.17
C SER A 549 15.47 15.89 7.31
N ALA A 550 14.96 14.67 7.11
CA ALA A 550 14.93 13.66 8.16
C ALA A 550 16.33 13.21 8.58
N ASP A 551 16.54 13.03 9.89
CA ASP A 551 17.69 12.33 10.42
C ASP A 551 17.48 10.82 10.26
N TRP A 552 18.14 10.25 9.25
CA TRP A 552 18.00 8.83 8.90
C TRP A 552 18.59 7.89 9.95
N GLN A 553 19.61 8.33 10.70
CA GLN A 553 20.21 7.51 11.75
C GLN A 553 19.28 7.42 12.94
N GLN A 554 18.76 8.57 13.38
CA GLN A 554 17.77 8.63 14.46
C GLN A 554 16.51 7.82 14.14
N LEU A 555 16.08 7.81 12.86
CA LEU A 555 14.94 7.02 12.41
C LEU A 555 15.18 5.51 12.58
N VAL A 556 16.36 5.02 12.18
CA VAL A 556 16.72 3.60 12.33
C VAL A 556 16.74 3.22 13.80
N GLU A 557 17.37 4.00 14.66
CA GLU A 557 17.43 3.75 16.10
C GLU A 557 16.04 3.66 16.73
N MET A 558 15.15 4.62 16.40
CA MET A 558 13.77 4.63 16.88
C MET A 558 13.00 3.37 16.44
N ILE A 559 13.16 2.95 15.18
CA ILE A 559 12.48 1.78 14.63
C ILE A 559 12.99 0.50 15.28
N GLN A 560 14.31 0.35 15.45
CA GLN A 560 14.89 -0.80 16.13
C GLN A 560 14.40 -0.91 17.58
N MET A 561 14.38 0.20 18.33
CA MET A 561 13.85 0.23 19.70
C MET A 561 12.38 -0.18 19.77
N ARG A 562 11.56 0.24 18.80
CA ARG A 562 10.14 -0.14 18.72
C ARG A 562 9.98 -1.64 18.45
N ILE A 563 10.79 -2.19 17.56
CA ILE A 563 10.75 -3.62 17.21
C ILE A 563 11.18 -4.46 18.42
N LEU A 564 12.26 -4.08 19.11
CA LEU A 564 12.71 -4.73 20.34
C LEU A 564 11.62 -4.75 21.41
N ALA A 565 11.04 -3.59 21.74
CA ALA A 565 9.96 -3.50 22.73
C ALA A 565 8.72 -4.32 22.35
N SER A 566 8.41 -4.42 21.05
CA SER A 566 7.30 -5.22 20.56
C SER A 566 7.59 -6.73 20.63
N GLY A 567 8.85 -7.12 20.40
CA GLY A 567 9.34 -8.49 20.55
C GLY A 567 9.34 -8.94 22.02
N GLU A 568 9.84 -8.10 22.94
CA GLU A 568 9.82 -8.37 24.38
C GLU A 568 8.39 -8.59 24.91
N ALA A 569 7.46 -7.72 24.52
CA ALA A 569 6.05 -7.85 24.88
C ALA A 569 5.41 -9.15 24.35
N ALA A 570 5.89 -9.67 23.21
CA ALA A 570 5.44 -10.94 22.65
C ALA A 570 6.09 -12.15 23.35
N ALA A 571 7.36 -12.05 23.73
CA ALA A 571 8.13 -13.13 24.36
C ALA A 571 7.71 -13.38 25.83
N HIS A 572 7.50 -12.33 26.62
CA HIS A 572 7.10 -12.44 28.04
C HIS A 572 5.79 -13.21 28.28
N ARG A 573 4.95 -13.39 27.25
CA ARG A 573 3.68 -14.15 27.31
C ARG A 573 3.73 -15.50 26.61
N HIS A 574 4.87 -15.88 26.03
CA HIS A 574 5.06 -17.22 25.50
C HIS A 574 5.59 -18.18 26.59
N LEU A 575 6.17 -17.61 27.65
CA LEU A 575 6.74 -18.30 28.82
C LEU A 575 5.82 -18.30 30.06
N ALA A 576 4.71 -17.56 30.02
CA ALA A 576 3.68 -17.49 31.06
C ALA A 576 2.35 -17.97 30.49
#